data_AF-A0ABD6RVY9-F1
#
_entry.id   AF-A0ABD6RVY9-F1
#
_cell.length_a   1.000
_cell.length_b   1.000
_cell.length_c   1.000
_cell.angle_alpha   90.00
_cell.angle_beta   90.00
_cell.angle_gamma   90.00
#
_symmetry.space_group_name_H-M   'P 1'
#
loop_
_entity.id
_entity.type
_entity.pdbx_description
1 polymer ?
#
loop_
_entity_poly.entity_id
_entity_poly.type
_entity_poly.pdbx_seq_one_letter_code
_entity_poly.pdbx_strand_id
1 'polypeptide(L)'
;MVIYVTYYLRKYGRCNKVNKYALNFTRGYGIIPISNSDFIYNQYTIEMWFKAPAGNTRRFFIESSPNYTISLGFQTDGTIEIYTETYNRKTTRRYDDNNFHHLAYVFNKDVERCLYIDGEKVIDNFDINNFGTFSRLVLGSYRDYNDRWFQGSIDELRIWNIARDVNDIIKNANTLINRHENGLLGYWRFDEGVENIVYDLTSNNRNIRINGDFSWTNNAAPVDYLKKYLIKQNSNYYSINNNYIDLGKIDNSEELNNIIDEYGYDDISILTKELNSKKIPTKLENDYYKSFDINLNDIKDSINLIEEDDKKYIEYGCNNYKISDKVKEINNAKFKVLMKE
;
A
#
# COMPACT_ATOMS: atom_id res chain seq x y z
N MET A 1 15.66 -9.18 -37.51
CA MET A 1 14.73 -10.32 -37.39
C MET A 1 13.61 -9.86 -36.46
N VAL A 2 12.44 -9.57 -37.03
CA VAL A 2 11.29 -8.98 -36.32
C VAL A 2 10.39 -10.13 -35.92
N ILE A 3 10.19 -10.33 -34.61
CA ILE A 3 9.22 -11.29 -34.09
C ILE A 3 8.06 -10.47 -33.51
N TYR A 4 6.90 -10.59 -34.14
CA TYR A 4 5.62 -10.15 -33.58
C TYR A 4 5.18 -11.18 -32.54
N VAL A 5 4.84 -10.71 -31.34
CA VAL A 5 4.06 -11.50 -30.38
C VAL A 5 2.84 -10.67 -30.00
N THR A 6 1.67 -11.22 -30.32
CA THR A 6 0.35 -10.68 -29.99
C THR A 6 -0.19 -11.41 -28.77
N TYR A 7 -0.50 -10.71 -27.67
CA TYR A 7 -1.37 -11.22 -26.60
C TYR A 7 -2.28 -10.10 -26.03
N TYR A 8 -3.37 -10.54 -25.41
CA TYR A 8 -4.68 -9.90 -25.30
C TYR A 8 -4.78 -8.71 -24.34
N LEU A 9 -5.54 -7.71 -24.77
CA LEU A 9 -6.02 -6.58 -23.99
C LEU A 9 -7.04 -7.03 -22.93
N ARG A 10 -6.81 -6.71 -21.66
CA ARG A 10 -7.91 -6.48 -20.72
C ARG A 10 -8.28 -5.00 -20.84
N LYS A 11 -9.48 -4.75 -21.37
CA LYS A 11 -10.04 -3.42 -21.56
C LYS A 11 -10.39 -2.80 -20.20
N TYR A 12 -9.44 -2.12 -19.56
CA TYR A 12 -9.78 -1.00 -18.70
C TYR A 12 -9.61 0.27 -19.52
N GLY A 13 -10.75 0.81 -19.96
CA GLY A 13 -10.79 2.05 -20.70
C GLY A 13 -10.30 3.22 -19.87
N ARG A 14 -9.59 4.12 -20.55
CA ARG A 14 -9.10 5.44 -20.11
C ARG A 14 -7.95 5.43 -19.12
N CYS A 15 -6.80 5.89 -19.63
CA CYS A 15 -5.85 6.74 -18.92
C CYS A 15 -6.65 7.73 -18.06
N ASN A 16 -6.76 7.44 -16.77
CA ASN A 16 -7.38 8.28 -15.77
C ASN A 16 -6.39 8.36 -14.62
N LYS A 17 -6.28 9.54 -14.01
CA LYS A 17 -5.76 9.77 -12.65
C LYS A 17 -5.81 8.48 -11.83
N VAL A 18 -4.77 8.19 -11.05
CA VAL A 18 -4.86 7.24 -9.92
C VAL A 18 -6.07 7.67 -9.10
N ASN A 19 -7.22 7.05 -9.36
CA ASN A 19 -8.46 7.36 -8.68
C ASN A 19 -8.31 6.65 -7.35
N LYS A 20 -8.00 7.42 -6.33
CA LYS A 20 -7.86 6.92 -4.98
C LYS A 20 -9.26 6.64 -4.46
N TYR A 21 -9.55 5.38 -4.16
CA TYR A 21 -10.80 4.98 -3.53
C TYR A 21 -10.52 4.46 -2.12
N ALA A 22 -11.57 4.48 -1.31
CA ALA A 22 -11.67 3.61 -0.15
C ALA A 22 -12.98 2.83 -0.28
N LEU A 23 -13.07 1.72 0.45
CA LEU A 23 -14.28 0.91 0.49
C LEU A 23 -15.14 1.30 1.69
N ASN A 24 -16.30 1.88 1.43
CA ASN A 24 -17.26 2.28 2.45
C ASN A 24 -18.27 1.15 2.74
N PHE A 25 -18.26 0.66 3.97
CA PHE A 25 -19.16 -0.35 4.50
C PHE A 25 -20.39 0.31 5.14
N THR A 26 -21.57 -0.27 4.90
CA THR A 26 -22.81 0.06 5.64
C THR A 26 -23.41 -1.16 6.31
N ARG A 27 -23.56 -2.25 5.54
CA ARG A 27 -23.92 -3.61 6.00
C ARG A 27 -23.15 -4.65 5.19
N GLY A 28 -21.93 -4.28 4.80
CA GLY A 28 -21.06 -5.08 3.96
C GLY A 28 -20.13 -5.95 4.80
N TYR A 29 -19.61 -7.02 4.22
CA TYR A 29 -18.57 -7.83 4.85
C TYR A 29 -17.73 -8.58 3.83
N GLY A 30 -16.51 -8.95 4.23
CA GLY A 30 -15.61 -9.81 3.45
C GLY A 30 -15.02 -10.91 4.33
N ILE A 31 -14.65 -12.03 3.72
CA ILE A 31 -13.82 -13.05 4.38
C ILE A 31 -12.41 -12.86 3.85
N ILE A 32 -11.48 -12.53 4.74
CA ILE A 32 -10.07 -12.43 4.42
C ILE A 32 -9.52 -13.86 4.30
N PRO A 33 -8.92 -14.26 3.16
CA PRO A 33 -8.38 -15.62 2.95
C PRO A 33 -7.08 -15.88 3.74
N ILE A 34 -7.11 -15.67 5.05
CA ILE A 34 -6.03 -15.92 6.01
C ILE A 34 -6.58 -16.79 7.13
N SER A 35 -5.76 -17.75 7.56
CA SER A 35 -6.07 -18.74 8.57
C SER A 35 -4.99 -18.76 9.65
N ASN A 36 -5.26 -19.44 10.76
CA ASN A 36 -4.30 -19.54 11.84
C ASN A 36 -2.95 -20.16 11.43
N SER A 37 -2.92 -21.04 10.41
CA SER A 37 -1.67 -21.65 9.92
C SER A 37 -0.75 -20.67 9.19
N ASP A 38 -1.24 -19.51 8.77
CA ASP A 38 -0.42 -18.47 8.15
C ASP A 38 0.46 -17.72 9.17
N PHE A 39 0.12 -17.82 10.46
CA PHE A 39 0.83 -17.16 11.57
C PHE A 39 1.80 -18.10 12.28
N ILE A 40 2.81 -18.54 11.54
CA ILE A 40 3.71 -19.66 11.87
C ILE A 40 4.56 -19.41 13.14
N TYR A 41 4.77 -18.14 13.52
CA TYR A 41 5.66 -17.76 14.63
C TYR A 41 4.94 -17.18 15.84
N ASN A 42 3.63 -17.40 15.98
CA ASN A 42 2.81 -16.77 17.02
C ASN A 42 2.99 -15.24 17.10
N GLN A 43 3.16 -14.61 15.95
CA GLN A 43 3.26 -13.17 15.80
C GLN A 43 2.59 -12.75 14.50
N TYR A 44 2.02 -11.55 14.49
CA TYR A 44 1.40 -10.96 13.31
C TYR A 44 1.14 -9.47 13.54
N THR A 45 0.92 -8.76 12.44
CA THR A 45 0.47 -7.38 12.45
C THR A 45 -0.72 -7.26 11.51
N ILE A 46 -1.80 -6.61 11.97
CA ILE A 46 -2.92 -6.21 11.12
C ILE A 46 -2.97 -4.69 11.16
N GLU A 47 -2.83 -4.05 10.01
CA GLU A 47 -2.91 -2.59 9.91
C GLU A 47 -3.84 -2.16 8.78
N MET A 48 -4.52 -1.04 8.97
CA MET A 48 -5.43 -0.46 7.99
C MET A 48 -5.68 1.02 8.31
N TRP A 49 -6.10 1.78 7.31
CA TRP A 49 -6.78 3.05 7.53
C TRP A 49 -8.28 2.81 7.71
N PHE A 50 -8.90 3.53 8.63
CA PHE A 50 -10.35 3.55 8.79
C PHE A 50 -10.86 4.98 8.97
N LYS A 51 -12.11 5.20 8.58
CA LYS A 51 -12.87 6.42 8.88
C LYS A 51 -14.30 6.05 9.20
N ALA A 52 -14.84 6.51 10.31
CA ALA A 52 -16.22 6.24 10.68
C ALA A 52 -16.90 7.47 11.28
N PRO A 53 -18.19 7.70 11.00
CA PRO A 53 -18.96 8.69 11.73
C PRO A 53 -19.29 8.21 13.14
N ALA A 54 -19.63 9.17 14.00
CA ALA A 54 -20.09 8.93 15.35
C ALA A 54 -21.24 7.91 15.37
N GLY A 55 -21.13 6.90 16.22
CA GLY A 55 -22.15 5.85 16.36
C GLY A 55 -22.47 5.54 17.82
N ASN A 56 -23.61 4.90 18.05
CA ASN A 56 -24.06 4.46 19.37
C ASN A 56 -24.25 2.93 19.47
N THR A 57 -23.74 2.19 18.48
CA THR A 57 -23.79 0.74 18.41
C THR A 57 -22.37 0.17 18.37
N ARG A 58 -22.22 -1.10 18.76
CA ARG A 58 -20.99 -1.83 18.51
C ARG A 58 -20.86 -2.12 17.01
N ARG A 59 -19.68 -1.87 16.44
CA ARG A 59 -19.42 -1.97 14.99
C ARG A 59 -18.03 -2.55 14.76
N PHE A 60 -17.88 -3.68 14.08
CA PHE A 60 -16.60 -4.40 14.00
C PHE A 60 -15.86 -4.19 12.68
N PHE A 61 -14.60 -3.75 12.76
CA PHE A 61 -13.70 -3.66 11.61
C PHE A 61 -13.27 -5.05 11.18
N ILE A 62 -12.69 -5.81 12.11
CA ILE A 62 -12.15 -7.15 11.88
C ILE A 62 -12.50 -8.04 13.05
N GLU A 63 -12.94 -9.26 12.76
CA GLU A 63 -13.20 -10.28 13.77
C GLU A 63 -12.78 -11.66 13.32
N SER A 64 -12.20 -12.44 14.23
CA SER A 64 -11.88 -13.83 14.00
C SER A 64 -13.00 -14.75 14.51
N SER A 65 -13.33 -15.76 13.72
CA SER A 65 -14.40 -16.73 14.00
C SER A 65 -13.85 -18.15 13.97
N PRO A 66 -14.30 -19.07 14.85
CA PRO A 66 -15.37 -18.89 15.84
C PRO A 66 -14.93 -18.39 17.23
N ASN A 67 -13.63 -18.30 17.53
CA ASN A 67 -13.12 -18.20 18.91
C ASN A 67 -12.65 -16.81 19.37
N TYR A 68 -13.03 -15.73 18.67
CA TYR A 68 -12.68 -14.35 19.04
C TYR A 68 -11.19 -14.17 19.39
N THR A 69 -10.27 -14.83 18.67
CA THR A 69 -8.83 -14.60 18.85
C THR A 69 -8.50 -13.11 18.71
N ILE A 70 -9.17 -12.44 17.77
CA ILE A 70 -9.01 -11.03 17.48
C ILE A 70 -10.39 -10.47 17.15
N SER A 71 -10.86 -9.50 17.91
CA SER A 71 -12.04 -8.72 17.53
C SER A 71 -11.72 -7.25 17.77
N LEU A 72 -11.75 -6.46 16.70
CA LEU A 72 -11.45 -5.04 16.71
C LEU A 72 -12.68 -4.31 16.19
N GLY A 73 -13.18 -3.35 16.98
CA GLY A 73 -14.38 -2.62 16.63
C GLY A 73 -14.59 -1.39 17.49
N PHE A 74 -15.63 -0.62 17.18
CA PHE A 74 -16.12 0.43 18.05
C PHE A 74 -17.05 -0.11 19.13
N GLN A 75 -16.94 0.46 20.32
CA GLN A 75 -17.96 0.42 21.36
C GLN A 75 -19.06 1.45 21.12
N THR A 76 -20.13 1.37 21.90
CA THR A 76 -21.29 2.28 21.82
C THR A 76 -20.96 3.73 22.16
N ASP A 77 -19.80 4.00 22.77
CA ASP A 77 -19.30 5.34 23.10
C ASP A 77 -18.27 5.88 22.09
N GLY A 78 -18.03 5.16 20.99
CA GLY A 78 -17.07 5.55 19.94
C GLY A 78 -15.61 5.25 20.25
N THR A 79 -15.30 4.68 21.42
CA THR A 79 -13.97 4.12 21.71
C THR A 79 -13.72 2.85 20.91
N ILE A 80 -12.46 2.53 20.62
CA ILE A 80 -12.11 1.28 19.95
C ILE A 80 -11.91 0.21 21.01
N GLU A 81 -12.60 -0.91 20.87
CA GLU A 81 -12.38 -2.11 21.66
C GLU A 81 -11.47 -3.11 20.95
N ILE A 82 -10.64 -3.76 21.77
CA ILE A 82 -10.11 -5.07 21.48
C ILE A 82 -10.79 -6.08 22.40
N TYR A 83 -11.47 -7.03 21.78
CA TYR A 83 -12.19 -8.10 22.46
C TYR A 83 -11.64 -9.45 22.03
N THR A 84 -11.29 -10.27 23.01
CA THR A 84 -10.97 -11.69 22.84
C THR A 84 -11.73 -12.54 23.84
N GLU A 85 -11.68 -13.87 23.69
CA GLU A 85 -12.34 -14.80 24.62
C GLU A 85 -11.97 -14.54 26.10
N THR A 86 -10.72 -14.17 26.37
CA THR A 86 -10.21 -13.97 27.73
C THR A 86 -9.98 -12.51 28.08
N TYR A 87 -10.24 -11.57 27.15
CA TYR A 87 -9.81 -10.19 27.32
C TYR A 87 -10.77 -9.17 26.72
N ASN A 88 -10.94 -8.03 27.40
CA ASN A 88 -11.65 -6.88 26.87
C ASN A 88 -10.97 -5.59 27.34
N ARG A 89 -10.55 -4.76 26.40
CA ARG A 89 -10.17 -3.36 26.64
C ARG A 89 -10.72 -2.47 25.56
N LYS A 90 -10.82 -1.20 25.93
CA LYS A 90 -11.12 -0.12 25.01
C LYS A 90 -10.13 1.03 25.19
N THR A 91 -10.02 1.85 24.16
CA THR A 91 -9.26 3.09 24.21
C THR A 91 -9.89 4.09 25.18
N THR A 92 -9.10 5.05 25.66
CA THR A 92 -9.56 6.11 26.57
C THR A 92 -10.27 7.26 25.84
N ARG A 93 -10.05 7.39 24.53
CA ARG A 93 -10.70 8.37 23.65
C ARG A 93 -11.41 7.69 22.49
N ARG A 94 -12.32 8.44 21.86
CA ARG A 94 -13.07 8.02 20.66
C ARG A 94 -12.27 8.26 19.38
N TYR A 95 -12.59 7.51 18.33
CA TYR A 95 -11.96 7.62 16.99
C TYR A 95 -12.98 7.55 15.84
N ASP A 96 -14.26 7.69 16.14
CA ASP A 96 -15.35 7.75 15.17
C ASP A 96 -15.76 9.21 14.89
N ASP A 97 -14.76 10.05 14.61
CA ASP A 97 -14.89 11.50 14.43
C ASP A 97 -15.04 11.92 12.96
N ASN A 98 -15.25 10.95 12.06
CA ASN A 98 -15.32 11.11 10.62
C ASN A 98 -14.01 11.55 9.94
N ASN A 99 -12.85 11.37 10.60
CA ASN A 99 -11.52 11.49 10.00
C ASN A 99 -10.89 10.11 9.77
N PHE A 100 -9.89 10.08 8.88
CA PHE A 100 -9.08 8.87 8.69
C PHE A 100 -8.08 8.73 9.83
N HIS A 101 -8.04 7.53 10.40
CA HIS A 101 -7.09 7.11 11.41
C HIS A 101 -6.38 5.84 10.95
N HIS A 102 -5.09 5.72 11.25
CA HIS A 102 -4.34 4.51 10.97
C HIS A 102 -4.36 3.59 12.19
N LEU A 103 -4.94 2.40 12.05
CA LEU A 103 -4.93 1.36 13.06
C LEU A 103 -3.82 0.37 12.77
N ALA A 104 -3.04 0.01 13.79
CA ALA A 104 -2.17 -1.15 13.73
C ALA A 104 -2.29 -1.99 15.00
N TYR A 105 -2.69 -3.25 14.85
CA TYR A 105 -2.67 -4.24 15.91
C TYR A 105 -1.43 -5.13 15.74
N VAL A 106 -0.51 -5.01 16.70
CA VAL A 106 0.73 -5.77 16.74
C VAL A 106 0.62 -6.84 17.81
N PHE A 107 0.78 -8.09 17.40
CA PHE A 107 0.80 -9.24 18.28
C PHE A 107 2.15 -9.95 18.17
N ASN A 108 2.78 -10.15 19.31
CA ASN A 108 3.89 -11.06 19.52
C ASN A 108 3.64 -11.81 20.84
N LYS A 109 3.56 -13.14 20.78
CA LYS A 109 3.26 -13.96 21.97
C LYS A 109 4.25 -13.76 23.12
N ASP A 110 5.52 -13.51 22.80
CA ASP A 110 6.61 -13.49 23.77
C ASP A 110 7.03 -12.07 24.18
N VAL A 111 6.58 -11.05 23.45
CA VAL A 111 7.07 -9.67 23.61
C VAL A 111 5.94 -8.70 23.94
N GLU A 112 4.95 -8.55 23.05
CA GLU A 112 3.96 -7.49 23.19
C GLU A 112 2.64 -7.77 22.46
N ARG A 113 1.55 -7.22 23.01
CA ARG A 113 0.28 -7.06 22.31
C ARG A 113 -0.12 -5.61 22.44
N CYS A 114 -0.12 -4.90 21.32
CA CYS A 114 -0.31 -3.46 21.30
C CYS A 114 -1.33 -3.09 20.21
N LEU A 115 -2.22 -2.17 20.54
CA LEU A 115 -3.01 -1.43 19.57
C LEU A 115 -2.40 -0.04 19.44
N TYR A 116 -2.08 0.33 18.21
CA TYR A 116 -1.64 1.67 17.85
C TYR A 116 -2.73 2.35 17.03
N ILE A 117 -3.00 3.62 17.31
CA ILE A 117 -3.83 4.49 16.48
C ILE A 117 -3.02 5.74 16.16
N ASP A 118 -2.86 6.05 14.88
CA ASP A 118 -2.04 7.15 14.36
C ASP A 118 -0.59 7.13 14.89
N GLY A 119 -0.06 5.92 15.07
CA GLY A 119 1.29 5.71 15.61
C GLY A 119 1.39 5.80 17.14
N GLU A 120 0.36 6.27 17.83
CA GLU A 120 0.32 6.31 19.29
C GLU A 120 -0.10 4.94 19.84
N LYS A 121 0.64 4.42 20.83
CA LYS A 121 0.26 3.20 21.56
C LYS A 121 -0.92 3.49 22.48
N VAL A 122 -2.10 2.95 22.18
CA VAL A 122 -3.37 3.27 22.89
C VAL A 122 -3.89 2.15 23.78
N ILE A 123 -3.48 0.91 23.52
CA ILE A 123 -3.71 -0.26 24.38
C ILE A 123 -2.43 -1.09 24.36
N ASP A 124 -1.96 -1.53 25.52
CA ASP A 124 -0.73 -2.30 25.67
C ASP A 124 -0.89 -3.48 26.64
N ASN A 125 0.11 -4.38 26.59
CA ASN A 125 0.46 -5.34 27.64
C ASN A 125 -0.71 -6.13 28.24
N PHE A 126 -1.53 -6.72 27.39
CA PHE A 126 -2.62 -7.59 27.82
C PHE A 126 -2.39 -9.08 27.61
N ASP A 127 -3.04 -9.88 28.47
CA ASP A 127 -2.67 -11.25 28.81
C ASP A 127 -2.28 -12.11 27.59
N ILE A 128 -1.00 -12.52 27.63
CA ILE A 128 -0.19 -13.12 26.56
C ILE A 128 -0.46 -14.61 26.32
N ASN A 129 -1.25 -15.24 27.18
CA ASN A 129 -1.25 -16.69 27.36
C ASN A 129 -2.00 -17.49 26.29
N ASN A 130 -2.80 -16.87 25.42
CA ASN A 130 -3.51 -17.60 24.36
C ASN A 130 -3.26 -16.98 22.97
N PHE A 131 -2.55 -17.71 22.11
CA PHE A 131 -2.61 -17.51 20.65
C PHE A 131 -3.86 -18.25 20.18
N GLY A 132 -5.02 -17.61 20.35
CA GLY A 132 -6.30 -18.26 20.06
C GLY A 132 -6.33 -18.78 18.62
N THR A 133 -7.05 -19.87 18.37
CA THR A 133 -7.19 -20.41 17.01
C THR A 133 -8.44 -19.87 16.32
N PHE A 134 -8.35 -19.50 15.05
CA PHE A 134 -9.50 -19.11 14.25
C PHE A 134 -9.45 -19.76 12.86
N SER A 135 -10.63 -20.01 12.29
CA SER A 135 -10.76 -20.58 10.94
C SER A 135 -11.09 -19.53 9.89
N ARG A 136 -11.56 -18.34 10.31
CA ARG A 136 -11.88 -17.22 9.43
C ARG A 136 -11.52 -15.89 10.07
N LEU A 137 -11.10 -14.96 9.24
CA LEU A 137 -10.99 -13.55 9.59
C LEU A 137 -12.01 -12.77 8.75
N VAL A 138 -12.90 -12.06 9.43
CA VAL A 138 -14.03 -11.35 8.86
C VAL A 138 -13.72 -9.87 8.85
N LEU A 139 -13.93 -9.22 7.71
CA LEU A 139 -13.85 -7.78 7.55
C LEU A 139 -15.27 -7.20 7.55
N GLY A 140 -15.49 -6.11 8.28
CA GLY A 140 -16.69 -5.27 8.21
C GLY A 140 -17.93 -5.77 8.95
N SER A 141 -17.86 -6.88 9.69
CA SER A 141 -19.00 -7.38 10.47
C SER A 141 -18.60 -8.33 11.59
N TYR A 142 -19.55 -8.58 12.49
CA TYR A 142 -19.44 -9.58 13.54
C TYR A 142 -19.71 -11.00 13.01
N ARG A 143 -18.97 -11.99 13.52
CA ARG A 143 -19.02 -13.46 13.35
C ARG A 143 -19.84 -14.05 12.20
N ASP A 144 -21.17 -13.89 12.26
CA ASP A 144 -22.18 -14.55 11.42
C ASP A 144 -22.72 -13.62 10.32
N TYR A 145 -22.10 -12.45 10.15
CA TYR A 145 -22.37 -11.46 9.10
C TYR A 145 -23.77 -10.84 9.17
N ASN A 146 -24.44 -10.97 10.32
CA ASN A 146 -25.86 -10.65 10.49
C ASN A 146 -26.14 -9.57 11.56
N ASP A 147 -25.12 -9.03 12.23
CA ASP A 147 -25.22 -7.91 13.17
C ASP A 147 -23.90 -7.12 13.30
N ARG A 148 -23.96 -5.98 14.00
CA ARG A 148 -22.81 -5.14 14.37
C ARG A 148 -21.82 -4.84 13.23
N TRP A 149 -22.37 -4.59 12.05
CA TRP A 149 -21.62 -4.20 10.86
C TRP A 149 -20.80 -2.95 11.09
N PHE A 150 -19.62 -2.91 10.47
CA PHE A 150 -18.88 -1.68 10.32
C PHE A 150 -19.68 -0.68 9.47
N GLN A 151 -19.64 0.57 9.89
CA GLN A 151 -20.25 1.69 9.19
C GLN A 151 -19.19 2.76 9.03
N GLY A 152 -18.55 2.80 7.87
CA GLY A 152 -17.39 3.64 7.62
C GLY A 152 -16.54 3.14 6.45
N SER A 153 -15.47 3.86 6.15
CA SER A 153 -14.50 3.53 5.10
C SER A 153 -13.31 2.76 5.66
N ILE A 154 -12.84 1.76 4.92
CA ILE A 154 -11.56 1.06 5.15
C ILE A 154 -10.68 1.24 3.91
N ASP A 155 -9.39 1.37 4.13
CA ASP A 155 -8.39 1.57 3.10
C ASP A 155 -7.04 0.93 3.53
N GLU A 156 -6.18 0.55 2.58
CA GLU A 156 -4.83 -0.01 2.81
C GLU A 156 -4.74 -1.14 3.87
N LEU A 157 -5.60 -2.15 3.81
CA LEU A 157 -5.50 -3.30 4.71
C LEU A 157 -4.23 -4.09 4.39
N ARG A 158 -3.38 -4.27 5.40
CA ARG A 158 -2.17 -5.10 5.32
C ARG A 158 -2.17 -6.08 6.47
N ILE A 159 -1.79 -7.33 6.18
CA ILE A 159 -1.64 -8.37 7.18
C ILE A 159 -0.27 -9.00 7.03
N TRP A 160 0.44 -9.09 8.14
CA TRP A 160 1.81 -9.58 8.25
C TRP A 160 1.87 -10.78 9.17
N ASN A 161 2.77 -11.75 8.91
CA ASN A 161 3.07 -12.86 9.82
C ASN A 161 4.24 -12.55 10.78
N ILE A 162 4.58 -11.28 10.93
CA ILE A 162 5.60 -10.75 11.84
C ILE A 162 4.98 -9.66 12.72
N ALA A 163 5.52 -9.49 13.93
CA ALA A 163 5.27 -8.30 14.73
C ALA A 163 6.14 -7.16 14.19
N ARG A 164 5.51 -6.14 13.60
CA ARG A 164 6.23 -4.99 13.02
C ARG A 164 6.62 -3.98 14.08
N ASP A 165 7.79 -3.36 13.91
CA ASP A 165 8.22 -2.25 14.73
C ASP A 165 7.32 -1.02 14.50
N VAL A 166 7.02 -0.30 15.58
CA VAL A 166 6.13 0.87 15.52
C VAL A 166 6.69 1.97 14.61
N ASN A 167 8.01 2.15 14.52
CA ASN A 167 8.60 3.15 13.65
C ASN A 167 8.39 2.78 12.17
N ASP A 168 8.49 1.49 11.84
CA ASP A 168 8.24 0.98 10.50
C ASP A 168 6.75 1.05 10.13
N ILE A 169 5.85 0.90 11.11
CA ILE A 169 4.40 1.11 10.94
C ILE A 169 4.14 2.59 10.65
N ILE A 170 4.65 3.51 11.48
CA ILE A 170 4.47 4.96 11.32
C ILE A 170 5.01 5.44 9.97
N LYS A 171 6.23 5.01 9.63
CA LYS A 171 6.89 5.39 8.37
C LYS A 171 6.12 4.92 7.14
N ASN A 172 5.45 3.78 7.22
CA ASN A 172 4.81 3.15 6.07
C ASN A 172 3.28 3.34 6.05
N ALA A 173 2.67 3.93 7.08
CA ALA A 173 1.23 4.12 7.16
C ALA A 173 0.69 4.95 5.98
N ASN A 174 1.37 6.04 5.66
CA ASN A 174 1.01 6.94 4.57
C ASN A 174 1.77 6.66 3.27
N THR A 175 2.40 5.50 3.08
CA THR A 175 3.16 5.20 1.84
C THR A 175 2.77 3.85 1.28
N LEU A 176 2.96 3.69 -0.04
CA LEU A 176 2.89 2.37 -0.65
C LEU A 176 4.07 1.52 -0.21
N ILE A 177 3.79 0.29 0.23
CA ILE A 177 4.83 -0.69 0.55
C ILE A 177 5.10 -1.60 -0.64
N ASN A 178 6.30 -2.19 -0.67
CA ASN A 178 6.59 -3.23 -1.63
C ASN A 178 5.69 -4.46 -1.35
N ARG A 179 4.97 -4.93 -2.38
CA ARG A 179 4.10 -6.12 -2.28
C ARG A 179 4.84 -7.43 -2.04
N HIS A 180 6.17 -7.40 -2.11
CA HIS A 180 7.07 -8.53 -1.86
C HIS A 180 7.84 -8.40 -0.53
N GLU A 181 7.43 -7.48 0.35
CA GLU A 181 8.06 -7.35 1.68
C GLU A 181 8.00 -8.67 2.46
N ASN A 182 9.11 -8.99 3.13
CA ASN A 182 9.21 -10.22 3.90
C ASN A 182 8.18 -10.22 5.04
N GLY A 183 7.37 -11.27 5.06
CA GLY A 183 6.33 -11.47 6.05
C GLY A 183 4.99 -10.83 5.73
N LEU A 184 4.83 -10.12 4.60
CA LEU A 184 3.54 -9.62 4.14
C LEU A 184 2.70 -10.78 3.59
N LEU A 185 1.59 -11.10 4.26
CA LEU A 185 0.67 -12.19 3.86
C LEU A 185 -0.39 -11.72 2.87
N GLY A 186 -0.80 -10.46 2.94
CA GLY A 186 -1.79 -9.89 2.05
C GLY A 186 -1.81 -8.37 2.15
N TYR A 187 -2.07 -7.72 1.02
CA TYR A 187 -2.13 -6.27 0.90
C TYR A 187 -3.25 -5.86 -0.05
N TRP A 188 -4.28 -5.20 0.50
CA TRP A 188 -5.47 -4.76 -0.20
C TRP A 188 -5.59 -3.25 -0.10
N ARG A 189 -5.48 -2.57 -1.25
CA ARG A 189 -5.53 -1.11 -1.32
C ARG A 189 -6.93 -0.51 -1.38
N PHE A 190 -7.95 -1.30 -1.72
CA PHE A 190 -9.31 -0.77 -1.88
C PHE A 190 -9.41 0.41 -2.87
N ASP A 191 -8.64 0.34 -3.96
CA ASP A 191 -8.57 1.35 -5.01
C ASP A 191 -9.27 0.92 -6.31
N GLU A 192 -9.96 -0.22 -6.33
CA GLU A 192 -10.56 -0.76 -7.55
C GLU A 192 -11.68 0.12 -8.09
N GLY A 193 -12.49 0.71 -7.21
CA GLY A 193 -13.59 1.61 -7.59
C GLY A 193 -14.76 0.94 -8.33
N VAL A 194 -14.70 -0.36 -8.57
CA VAL A 194 -15.69 -1.14 -9.32
C VAL A 194 -15.85 -2.54 -8.74
N GLU A 195 -16.97 -3.19 -9.09
CA GLU A 195 -17.28 -4.56 -8.67
C GLU A 195 -17.24 -4.76 -7.14
N ASN A 196 -17.14 -6.02 -6.72
CA ASN A 196 -17.15 -6.43 -5.31
C ASN A 196 -15.97 -7.32 -4.94
N ILE A 197 -14.86 -7.23 -5.69
CA ILE A 197 -13.62 -7.95 -5.44
C ILE A 197 -12.55 -6.92 -5.14
N VAL A 198 -11.87 -7.09 -4.02
CA VAL A 198 -10.68 -6.34 -3.64
C VAL A 198 -9.48 -7.24 -3.86
N TYR A 199 -8.55 -6.82 -4.70
CA TYR A 199 -7.43 -7.66 -5.12
C TYR A 199 -6.29 -7.61 -4.11
N ASP A 200 -5.74 -8.78 -3.79
CA ASP A 200 -4.49 -8.88 -3.05
C ASP A 200 -3.34 -8.53 -4.00
N LEU A 201 -2.53 -7.56 -3.62
CA LEU A 201 -1.39 -7.12 -4.40
C LEU A 201 -0.17 -8.02 -4.21
N THR A 202 -0.13 -8.88 -3.20
CA THR A 202 0.96 -9.84 -3.04
C THR A 202 0.85 -10.99 -4.03
N SER A 203 1.91 -11.77 -4.16
CA SER A 203 1.90 -13.01 -4.97
C SER A 203 1.02 -14.12 -4.37
N ASN A 204 0.43 -13.92 -3.19
CA ASN A 204 -0.40 -14.92 -2.52
C ASN A 204 -1.83 -15.02 -3.10
N ASN A 205 -2.27 -14.06 -3.92
CA ASN A 205 -3.57 -14.05 -4.59
C ASN A 205 -4.79 -14.21 -3.64
N ARG A 206 -4.71 -13.65 -2.42
CA ARG A 206 -5.76 -13.75 -1.39
C ARG A 206 -6.88 -12.72 -1.59
N ASN A 207 -7.47 -12.66 -2.78
CA ASN A 207 -8.51 -11.67 -3.09
C ASN A 207 -9.72 -11.76 -2.13
N ILE A 208 -10.25 -10.60 -1.72
CA ILE A 208 -11.42 -10.51 -0.83
C ILE A 208 -12.66 -10.25 -1.66
N ARG A 209 -13.69 -11.09 -1.53
CA ARG A 209 -15.03 -10.79 -2.06
C ARG A 209 -15.86 -10.10 -1.00
N ILE A 210 -16.38 -8.91 -1.34
CA ILE A 210 -17.26 -8.12 -0.49
C ILE A 210 -18.72 -8.50 -0.80
N ASN A 211 -19.48 -8.76 0.25
CA ASN A 211 -20.90 -9.10 0.21
C ASN A 211 -21.69 -8.06 0.99
N GLY A 212 -23.02 -8.03 0.84
CA GLY A 212 -23.88 -7.06 1.51
C GLY A 212 -23.74 -5.63 0.97
N ASP A 213 -24.07 -4.64 1.80
CA ASP A 213 -24.15 -3.23 1.38
C ASP A 213 -22.81 -2.51 1.57
N PHE A 214 -22.20 -2.12 0.45
CA PHE A 214 -20.97 -1.34 0.40
C PHE A 214 -20.97 -0.38 -0.80
N SER A 215 -20.05 0.58 -0.81
CA SER A 215 -19.85 1.52 -1.92
C SER A 215 -18.40 1.98 -2.01
N TRP A 216 -17.90 2.23 -3.22
CA TRP A 216 -16.62 2.90 -3.43
C TRP A 216 -16.74 4.42 -3.19
N THR A 217 -15.74 5.04 -2.57
CA THR A 217 -15.71 6.48 -2.31
C THR A 217 -14.36 7.09 -2.67
N ASN A 218 -14.35 8.28 -3.27
CA ASN A 218 -13.11 9.00 -3.63
C ASN A 218 -12.48 9.73 -2.42
N ASN A 219 -13.09 9.63 -1.24
CA ASN A 219 -12.53 10.11 0.01
C ASN A 219 -11.73 8.97 0.64
N ALA A 220 -10.53 8.77 0.10
CA ALA A 220 -9.55 7.74 0.45
C ALA A 220 -8.59 8.22 1.55
N ALA A 221 -7.84 7.28 2.13
CA ALA A 221 -6.83 7.57 3.15
C ALA A 221 -5.70 8.47 2.59
N PRO A 222 -4.96 9.18 3.46
CA PRO A 222 -3.89 10.08 3.06
C PRO A 222 -2.61 9.30 2.70
N VAL A 223 -2.68 8.43 1.67
CA VAL A 223 -1.55 7.66 1.16
C VAL A 223 -0.82 8.47 0.09
N ASP A 224 0.48 8.63 0.30
CA ASP A 224 1.45 9.18 -0.62
C ASP A 224 1.85 8.08 -1.61
N TYR A 225 1.44 8.32 -2.85
CA TYR A 225 1.86 7.55 -4.00
C TYR A 225 3.22 8.07 -4.41
N LEU A 226 4.25 7.46 -3.84
CA LEU A 226 5.61 7.74 -4.25
C LEU A 226 5.75 7.33 -5.72
N LYS A 227 6.13 8.30 -6.56
CA LYS A 227 6.39 8.05 -7.97
C LYS A 227 7.70 7.30 -8.06
N LYS A 228 7.65 6.06 -8.55
CA LYS A 228 8.85 5.25 -8.76
C LYS A 228 9.44 5.49 -10.14
N TYR A 229 10.75 5.66 -10.16
CA TYR A 229 11.56 5.88 -11.37
C TYR A 229 12.54 4.72 -11.58
N LEU A 230 12.66 4.24 -12.82
CA LEU A 230 13.76 3.39 -13.26
C LEU A 230 14.48 3.99 -14.46
N ILE A 231 15.77 3.70 -14.56
CA ILE A 231 16.61 4.12 -15.68
C ILE A 231 16.75 2.95 -16.65
N LYS A 232 16.37 3.16 -17.90
CA LYS A 232 16.61 2.21 -18.99
C LYS A 232 17.71 2.72 -19.92
N GLN A 233 18.66 1.85 -20.22
CA GLN A 233 19.65 2.09 -21.26
C GLN A 233 19.71 0.94 -22.24
N ASN A 234 19.59 1.23 -23.53
CA ASN A 234 19.54 0.19 -24.57
C ASN A 234 18.45 -0.85 -24.23
N SER A 235 18.84 -2.05 -23.79
CA SER A 235 17.96 -3.13 -23.34
C SER A 235 18.06 -3.44 -21.84
N ASN A 236 18.93 -2.75 -21.10
CA ASN A 236 19.17 -3.00 -19.67
C ASN A 236 18.47 -1.98 -18.77
N TYR A 237 18.21 -2.38 -17.54
CA TYR A 237 17.55 -1.58 -16.51
C TYR A 237 18.45 -1.41 -15.30
N TYR A 238 18.38 -0.22 -14.72
CA TYR A 238 19.29 0.22 -13.68
C TYR A 238 18.58 0.89 -12.53
N SER A 239 19.14 0.63 -11.36
CA SER A 239 18.62 1.01 -10.07
C SER A 239 19.71 1.79 -9.31
N ILE A 240 19.38 2.93 -8.70
CA ILE A 240 20.35 3.93 -8.19
C ILE A 240 20.46 4.06 -6.65
N ASN A 241 19.88 3.21 -5.80
CA ASN A 241 19.95 3.35 -4.33
C ASN A 241 21.40 3.19 -3.92
N ASN A 242 22.07 4.29 -3.63
CA ASN A 242 23.38 4.37 -3.00
C ASN A 242 24.51 3.45 -3.53
N ASN A 243 24.30 2.68 -4.60
CA ASN A 243 25.20 1.61 -5.02
C ASN A 243 25.18 1.26 -6.51
N TYR A 244 24.23 1.78 -7.31
CA TYR A 244 24.06 1.42 -8.72
C TYR A 244 23.99 -0.10 -8.96
N ILE A 245 22.78 -0.61 -9.17
CA ILE A 245 22.54 -2.03 -9.43
C ILE A 245 22.14 -2.19 -10.90
N ASP A 246 22.89 -3.01 -11.63
CA ASP A 246 22.50 -3.51 -12.95
C ASP A 246 21.49 -4.64 -12.74
N LEU A 247 20.26 -4.42 -13.21
CA LEU A 247 19.16 -5.37 -13.12
C LEU A 247 19.08 -6.25 -14.38
N GLY A 248 19.92 -5.99 -15.38
CA GLY A 248 19.96 -6.72 -16.63
C GLY A 248 18.82 -6.36 -17.58
N LYS A 249 18.51 -7.28 -18.48
CA LYS A 249 17.42 -7.15 -19.46
C LYS A 249 16.13 -7.66 -18.85
N ILE A 250 15.04 -6.97 -19.17
CA ILE A 250 13.69 -7.34 -18.76
C ILE A 250 12.89 -7.63 -20.02
N ASP A 251 12.29 -8.82 -20.08
CA ASP A 251 11.74 -9.37 -21.32
C ASP A 251 10.22 -9.15 -21.44
N ASN A 252 9.53 -8.81 -20.35
CA ASN A 252 8.09 -8.59 -20.34
C ASN A 252 7.63 -7.48 -19.39
N SER A 253 6.37 -7.07 -19.52
CA SER A 253 5.80 -5.99 -18.72
C SER A 253 5.59 -6.36 -17.25
N GLU A 254 5.22 -7.59 -16.93
CA GLU A 254 4.99 -8.00 -15.53
C GLU A 254 6.30 -7.98 -14.72
N GLU A 255 7.38 -8.48 -15.30
CA GLU A 255 8.72 -8.42 -14.73
C GLU A 255 9.20 -6.97 -14.58
N LEU A 256 8.92 -6.10 -15.56
CA LEU A 256 9.21 -4.68 -15.46
C LEU A 256 8.42 -4.03 -14.32
N ASN A 257 7.15 -4.40 -14.15
CA ASN A 257 6.31 -3.88 -13.08
C ASN A 257 6.86 -4.28 -11.72
N ASN A 258 7.19 -5.56 -11.55
CA ASN A 258 7.79 -6.08 -10.32
C ASN A 258 9.10 -5.37 -10.01
N ILE A 259 9.98 -5.19 -11.00
CA ILE A 259 11.27 -4.54 -10.81
C ILE A 259 11.12 -3.03 -10.54
N ILE A 260 10.15 -2.32 -11.13
CA ILE A 260 9.86 -0.92 -10.77
C ILE A 260 9.31 -0.87 -9.34
N ASP A 261 8.44 -1.79 -8.95
CA ASP A 261 7.88 -1.81 -7.60
C ASP A 261 8.93 -2.16 -6.54
N GLU A 262 9.86 -3.07 -6.85
CA GLU A 262 10.90 -3.57 -5.95
C GLU A 262 12.15 -2.68 -5.92
N TYR A 263 12.64 -2.29 -7.09
CA TYR A 263 13.91 -1.57 -7.27
C TYR A 263 13.73 -0.17 -7.85
N GLY A 264 12.52 0.27 -8.20
CA GLY A 264 12.29 1.65 -8.61
C GLY A 264 12.58 2.62 -7.48
N TYR A 265 13.11 3.79 -7.84
CA TYR A 265 13.50 4.83 -6.90
C TYR A 265 12.43 5.87 -6.76
N ASP A 266 12.08 6.23 -5.54
CA ASP A 266 11.30 7.43 -5.24
C ASP A 266 12.19 8.68 -5.22
N ASP A 267 13.48 8.48 -4.97
CA ASP A 267 14.45 9.52 -4.58
C ASP A 267 15.22 10.17 -5.72
N ILE A 268 14.84 9.99 -6.99
CA ILE A 268 15.35 10.96 -7.97
C ILE A 268 14.81 12.36 -7.64
N SER A 269 13.72 12.48 -6.87
CA SER A 269 13.28 13.75 -6.30
C SER A 269 13.93 14.14 -4.95
N ILE A 270 14.69 13.28 -4.27
CA ILE A 270 15.42 13.62 -3.01
C ILE A 270 16.90 13.98 -3.30
N LEU A 271 17.15 14.53 -4.47
CA LEU A 271 18.32 15.37 -4.73
C LEU A 271 17.82 16.73 -5.20
N THR A 272 17.33 17.52 -4.23
CA THR A 272 17.40 19.00 -4.13
C THR A 272 16.18 19.91 -4.28
N LYS A 273 16.38 21.08 -3.67
CA LYS A 273 15.61 22.31 -3.81
C LYS A 273 16.40 23.34 -4.63
N GLU A 274 15.68 23.88 -5.61
CA GLU A 274 15.79 25.17 -6.33
C GLU A 274 16.72 25.35 -7.57
N LEU A 275 16.00 25.65 -8.67
CA LEU A 275 16.27 26.50 -9.84
C LEU A 275 16.86 25.89 -11.14
N ASN A 276 16.17 26.22 -12.23
CA ASN A 276 16.33 25.92 -13.67
C ASN A 276 16.04 24.48 -14.10
N SER A 277 14.80 24.30 -14.58
CA SER A 277 14.25 23.03 -15.03
C SER A 277 14.17 22.90 -16.56
N LYS A 278 14.57 21.76 -17.11
CA LYS A 278 14.28 21.37 -18.50
C LYS A 278 13.13 20.36 -18.53
N LYS A 279 12.21 20.53 -19.49
CA LYS A 279 11.04 19.65 -19.67
C LYS A 279 11.25 18.72 -20.87
N ILE A 280 11.01 17.43 -20.66
CA ILE A 280 11.06 16.40 -21.70
C ILE A 280 9.68 15.76 -21.80
N PRO A 281 9.05 15.73 -22.98
CA PRO A 281 7.76 15.07 -23.14
C PRO A 281 7.84 13.58 -22.80
N THR A 282 6.72 13.02 -22.36
CA THR A 282 6.61 11.58 -22.09
C THR A 282 5.59 10.94 -23.00
N LYS A 283 5.65 9.61 -23.09
CA LYS A 283 4.65 8.80 -23.74
C LYS A 283 4.22 7.67 -22.81
N LEU A 284 2.91 7.49 -22.65
CA LEU A 284 2.36 6.37 -21.91
C LEU A 284 2.52 5.08 -22.74
N GLU A 285 3.23 4.10 -22.19
CA GLU A 285 3.43 2.76 -22.76
C GLU A 285 3.30 1.75 -21.61
N ASN A 286 2.31 0.85 -21.67
CA ASN A 286 2.09 -0.23 -20.69
C ASN A 286 1.99 0.26 -19.23
N ASP A 287 1.18 1.29 -18.96
CA ASP A 287 1.02 1.93 -17.64
C ASP A 287 2.23 2.71 -17.11
N TYR A 288 3.27 2.87 -17.95
CA TYR A 288 4.45 3.69 -17.64
C TYR A 288 4.55 4.90 -18.52
N TYR A 289 4.95 6.01 -17.93
CA TYR A 289 5.41 7.16 -18.70
C TYR A 289 6.89 6.97 -19.03
N LYS A 290 7.19 6.96 -20.33
CA LYS A 290 8.53 6.82 -20.86
C LYS A 290 9.01 8.14 -21.45
N SER A 291 10.21 8.55 -21.08
CA SER A 291 10.85 9.73 -21.63
C SER A 291 11.46 9.48 -23.02
N PHE A 292 11.69 10.56 -23.76
CA PHE A 292 12.71 10.57 -24.80
C PHE A 292 14.11 10.48 -24.18
N ASP A 293 15.13 10.28 -25.01
CA ASP A 293 16.51 10.14 -24.53
C ASP A 293 16.90 11.39 -23.71
N ILE A 294 17.28 11.16 -22.46
CA ILE A 294 17.80 12.17 -21.53
C ILE A 294 19.30 11.95 -21.40
N ASN A 295 20.06 13.03 -21.44
CA ASN A 295 21.48 13.02 -21.11
C ASN A 295 21.66 13.22 -19.61
N LEU A 296 22.03 12.19 -18.85
CA LEU A 296 22.22 12.28 -17.39
C LEU A 296 23.39 13.19 -17.00
N ASN A 297 24.29 13.55 -17.93
CA ASN A 297 25.29 14.59 -17.68
C ASN A 297 24.68 15.99 -17.52
N ASP A 298 23.49 16.21 -18.08
CA ASP A 298 22.77 17.48 -17.97
C ASP A 298 21.98 17.57 -16.66
N ILE A 299 21.77 16.44 -15.97
CA ILE A 299 21.04 16.38 -14.70
C ILE A 299 22.03 16.58 -13.57
N LYS A 300 21.78 17.62 -12.77
CA LYS A 300 22.60 17.94 -11.61
C LYS A 300 21.78 18.12 -10.35
N ASP A 301 20.58 17.54 -10.30
CA ASP A 301 19.54 17.82 -9.30
C ASP A 301 18.49 16.69 -9.43
N SER A 302 17.23 17.03 -9.26
CA SER A 302 16.05 16.20 -9.18
C SER A 302 15.41 15.91 -10.55
N ILE A 303 14.62 14.84 -10.60
CA ILE A 303 13.74 14.50 -11.70
C ILE A 303 12.32 14.37 -11.15
N ASN A 304 11.36 15.07 -11.77
CA ASN A 304 9.96 15.13 -11.38
C ASN A 304 9.04 14.83 -12.57
N LEU A 305 7.93 14.14 -12.33
CA LEU A 305 6.82 14.05 -13.28
C LEU A 305 5.84 15.19 -13.05
N ILE A 306 5.66 16.05 -14.06
CA ILE A 306 4.71 17.17 -14.06
C ILE A 306 3.65 16.98 -15.14
N GLU A 307 2.49 17.63 -14.97
CA GLU A 307 1.37 17.59 -15.92
C GLU A 307 0.94 19.01 -16.28
N GLU A 308 0.91 19.30 -17.58
CA GLU A 308 0.49 20.58 -18.16
C GLU A 308 -0.33 20.31 -19.43
N ASP A 309 -1.50 20.93 -19.57
CA ASP A 309 -2.39 20.79 -20.74
C ASP A 309 -2.68 19.33 -21.14
N ASP A 310 -3.04 18.49 -20.16
CA ASP A 310 -3.30 17.04 -20.31
C ASP A 310 -2.10 16.25 -20.88
N LYS A 311 -0.90 16.80 -20.81
CA LYS A 311 0.37 16.17 -21.21
C LYS A 311 1.28 16.05 -20.02
N LYS A 312 1.94 14.90 -19.91
CA LYS A 312 2.94 14.67 -18.87
C LYS A 312 4.35 14.88 -19.39
N TYR A 313 5.16 15.51 -18.55
CA TYR A 313 6.54 15.84 -18.84
C TYR A 313 7.44 15.35 -17.70
N ILE A 314 8.65 14.93 -18.06
CA ILE A 314 9.74 14.85 -17.11
C ILE A 314 10.36 16.22 -17.01
N GLU A 315 10.31 16.80 -15.83
CA GLU A 315 11.06 17.97 -15.46
C GLU A 315 12.32 17.56 -14.70
N TYR A 316 13.48 18.10 -15.07
CA TYR A 316 14.72 17.84 -14.33
C TYR A 316 15.53 19.10 -14.09
N GLY A 317 16.16 19.17 -12.91
CA GLY A 317 16.96 20.31 -12.48
C GLY A 317 18.42 20.25 -12.94
N CYS A 318 19.01 21.43 -13.11
CA CYS A 318 20.39 21.60 -13.59
C CYS A 318 21.37 22.13 -12.52
N ASN A 319 20.98 22.23 -11.23
CA ASN A 319 21.82 22.81 -10.17
C ASN A 319 21.89 21.96 -8.89
N ASN A 320 23.12 21.82 -8.39
CA ASN A 320 23.56 21.17 -7.13
C ASN A 320 23.18 19.69 -6.89
N TYR A 321 24.19 18.90 -6.52
CA TYR A 321 24.23 17.43 -6.40
C TYR A 321 24.46 16.66 -7.72
N LYS A 322 25.04 15.46 -7.60
CA LYS A 322 25.51 14.68 -8.74
C LYS A 322 24.91 13.28 -8.69
N ILE A 323 24.17 12.91 -9.73
CA ILE A 323 24.00 11.50 -10.09
C ILE A 323 25.40 10.87 -10.17
N SER A 324 25.55 9.67 -9.59
CA SER A 324 26.83 8.95 -9.50
C SER A 324 27.59 8.97 -10.82
N ASP A 325 28.89 9.30 -10.76
CA ASP A 325 29.74 9.43 -11.95
C ASP A 325 29.83 8.09 -12.71
N LYS A 326 29.72 6.94 -12.01
CA LYS A 326 29.62 5.61 -12.65
C LYS A 326 28.42 5.46 -13.58
N VAL A 327 27.28 6.09 -13.26
CA VAL A 327 26.07 6.05 -14.10
C VAL A 327 26.26 6.92 -15.34
N LYS A 328 26.99 8.03 -15.21
CA LYS A 328 27.27 8.98 -16.29
C LYS A 328 28.27 8.45 -17.32
N GLU A 329 29.19 7.59 -16.91
CA GLU A 329 30.22 7.03 -17.79
C GLU A 329 29.67 6.03 -18.82
N ILE A 330 28.47 5.49 -18.62
CA ILE A 330 27.94 4.41 -19.44
C ILE A 330 27.20 4.99 -20.66
N ASN A 331 27.71 4.71 -21.87
CA ASN A 331 27.14 5.04 -23.18
C ASN A 331 26.76 6.54 -23.35
N ASN A 332 27.74 7.42 -23.10
CA ASN A 332 27.62 8.89 -23.21
C ASN A 332 26.45 9.48 -22.40
N ALA A 333 26.08 8.82 -21.29
CA ALA A 333 25.01 9.22 -20.40
C ALA A 333 23.61 9.35 -21.04
N LYS A 334 23.32 8.68 -22.17
CA LYS A 334 21.97 8.70 -22.78
C LYS A 334 21.11 7.60 -22.19
N PHE A 335 19.95 7.96 -21.66
CA PHE A 335 19.03 7.04 -20.98
C PHE A 335 17.56 7.41 -21.20
N LYS A 336 16.66 6.49 -20.88
CA LYS A 336 15.22 6.76 -20.73
C LYS A 336 14.82 6.57 -19.29
N VAL A 337 14.01 7.47 -18.78
CA VAL A 337 13.39 7.34 -17.47
C VAL A 337 12.00 6.75 -17.68
N LEU A 338 11.72 5.70 -16.92
CA LEU A 338 10.42 5.05 -16.83
C LEU A 338 9.80 5.41 -15.49
N MET A 339 8.54 5.82 -15.50
CA MET A 339 7.83 6.33 -14.32
C MET A 339 6.51 5.61 -14.12
N LYS A 340 6.26 5.19 -12.88
CA LYS A 340 4.98 4.67 -12.41
C LYS A 340 4.33 5.69 -11.48
N GLU A 341 3.04 5.94 -11.70
CA GLU A 341 2.21 6.76 -10.79
C GLU A 341 1.64 5.96 -9.63
#